data_AF-A0A7Z9FD80-F1
#
_entry.id   AF-A0A7Z9FD80-F1
#
_cell.length_a   1.000
_cell.length_b   1.000
_cell.length_c   1.000
_cell.angle_alpha   90.00
_cell.angle_beta   90.00
_cell.angle_gamma   90.00
#
_symmetry.space_group_name_H-M   'P 1'
#
loop_
_entity.id
_entity.type
_entity.pdbx_description
1 polymer ?
#
loop_
_entity_poly.entity_id
_entity_poly.type
_entity_poly.pdbx_seq_one_letter_code
_entity_poly.pdbx_strand_id
1 'polypeptide(L)'
;MSMNIPRRAYADMFGPTTGDKVRLADTELFIEVEHDHTTYGEEVKFGGGKVIRDGMGQSQVTRADGAVDTVITNAVILDHWGVIKADIGIKDGRVMAIGKAGNPDIQSNVDIVIGPGTEAIAGEGKIITAGGIDPHIHFICPQQIEEALCSGVTTMMGGGTGPATGTNATTCTPGPWHISRMLQAAEGFAMNLGFFGKGNASLPHALVEQVRGGACGLKLHEDWGTTPAAIDNCLSVADDTDVQVLIHTDTLNESGFVENTIAAFKGRTIHAFHTEGAGGGHAPDIIKLCGEKNVLPSSTNPTR
;
A
#
# COMPACT_ATOMS: atom_id res chain seq x y z
N MET A 1 42.77 -13.21 -15.07
CA MET A 1 42.05 -14.43 -15.51
C MET A 1 40.57 -14.18 -15.30
N SER A 2 39.72 -14.51 -16.27
CA SER A 2 38.26 -14.46 -16.08
C SER A 2 37.79 -15.71 -15.34
N MET A 3 36.99 -15.54 -14.30
CA MET A 3 36.27 -16.61 -13.60
C MET A 3 34.78 -16.49 -13.94
N ASN A 4 34.15 -17.60 -14.31
CA ASN A 4 32.74 -17.64 -14.67
C ASN A 4 31.97 -18.49 -13.66
N ILE A 5 30.78 -18.03 -13.27
CA ILE A 5 29.87 -18.76 -12.37
C ILE A 5 28.64 -19.20 -13.20
N PRO A 6 28.26 -20.50 -13.19
CA PRO A 6 27.02 -20.94 -13.83
C PRO A 6 25.80 -20.24 -13.23
N ARG A 7 24.82 -19.85 -14.06
CA ARG A 7 23.63 -19.10 -13.62
C ARG A 7 22.90 -19.71 -12.42
N ARG A 8 22.72 -21.04 -12.41
CA ARG A 8 22.10 -21.73 -11.28
C ARG A 8 22.87 -21.50 -9.97
N ALA A 9 24.19 -21.65 -10.00
CA ALA A 9 25.02 -21.41 -8.82
C ALA A 9 25.00 -19.94 -8.40
N TYR A 10 24.95 -19.01 -9.36
CA TYR A 10 24.78 -17.58 -9.08
C TYR A 10 23.45 -17.31 -8.36
N ALA A 11 22.34 -17.83 -8.89
CA ALA A 11 21.02 -17.67 -8.31
C ALA A 11 20.92 -18.29 -6.91
N ASP A 12 21.55 -19.44 -6.68
CA ASP A 12 21.61 -20.08 -5.35
C ASP A 12 22.39 -19.22 -4.33
N MET A 13 23.35 -18.40 -4.78
CA MET A 13 24.18 -17.57 -3.89
C MET A 13 23.62 -16.18 -3.65
N PHE A 14 23.10 -15.52 -4.69
CA PHE A 14 22.74 -14.10 -4.69
C PHE A 14 21.30 -13.86 -5.14
N GLY A 15 20.52 -14.89 -5.43
CA GLY A 15 19.23 -14.76 -6.12
C GLY A 15 19.38 -14.55 -7.63
N PRO A 16 18.28 -14.65 -8.39
CA PRO A 16 18.28 -14.53 -9.85
C PRO A 16 18.80 -13.17 -10.32
N THR A 17 19.23 -13.10 -11.57
CA THR A 17 19.70 -11.88 -12.25
C THR A 17 19.03 -11.72 -13.62
N THR A 18 19.33 -10.65 -14.36
CA THR A 18 18.65 -10.26 -15.61
C THR A 18 18.38 -11.43 -16.55
N GLY A 19 17.12 -11.63 -16.94
CA GLY A 19 16.63 -12.71 -17.81
C GLY A 19 16.28 -14.03 -17.10
N ASP A 20 16.63 -14.19 -15.82
CA ASP A 20 16.16 -15.32 -15.03
C ASP A 20 14.67 -15.15 -14.67
N LYS A 21 13.97 -16.27 -14.51
CA LYS A 21 12.54 -16.30 -14.17
C LYS A 21 12.28 -16.93 -12.82
N VAL A 22 11.31 -16.39 -12.09
CA VAL A 22 10.84 -16.91 -10.80
C VAL A 22 9.35 -17.18 -10.89
N ARG A 23 8.94 -18.39 -10.53
CA ARG A 23 7.52 -18.73 -10.35
C ARG A 23 7.00 -18.07 -9.08
N LEU A 24 5.84 -17.43 -9.15
CA LEU A 24 5.18 -16.87 -7.97
C LEU A 24 4.41 -17.99 -7.24
N ALA A 25 4.94 -18.39 -6.08
CA ALA A 25 4.39 -19.50 -5.28
C ALA A 25 4.14 -20.76 -6.12
N ASP A 26 2.96 -21.36 -6.00
CA ASP A 26 2.48 -22.52 -6.75
C ASP A 26 1.59 -22.13 -7.96
N THR A 27 1.59 -20.85 -8.35
CA THR A 27 0.84 -20.37 -9.51
C THR A 27 1.54 -20.71 -10.84
N GLU A 28 0.87 -20.43 -11.95
CA GLU A 28 1.46 -20.46 -13.31
C GLU A 28 1.96 -19.07 -13.77
N LEU A 29 2.16 -18.14 -12.82
CA LEU A 29 2.73 -16.83 -13.09
C LEU A 29 4.24 -16.87 -12.89
N PHE A 30 4.97 -16.31 -13.86
CA PHE A 30 6.42 -16.18 -13.83
C PHE A 30 6.80 -14.73 -14.04
N ILE A 31 7.61 -14.20 -13.13
CA ILE A 31 8.25 -12.89 -13.29
C ILE A 31 9.66 -13.09 -13.85
N GLU A 32 10.09 -12.19 -14.74
CA GLU A 32 11.45 -12.17 -15.30
C GLU A 32 12.18 -10.96 -14.73
N VAL A 33 13.43 -11.13 -14.31
CA VAL A 33 14.25 -10.00 -13.86
C VAL A 33 14.63 -9.15 -15.08
N GLU A 34 14.10 -7.94 -15.16
CA GLU A 34 14.26 -7.02 -16.30
C GLU A 34 15.62 -6.31 -16.28
N HIS A 35 16.11 -5.96 -15.09
CA HIS A 35 17.37 -5.26 -14.88
C HIS A 35 18.01 -5.68 -13.55
N ASP A 36 19.34 -5.77 -13.50
CA ASP A 36 20.12 -5.98 -12.28
C ASP A 36 21.10 -4.81 -12.09
N HIS A 37 21.03 -4.15 -10.92
CA HIS A 37 21.91 -3.02 -10.58
C HIS A 37 23.32 -3.44 -10.15
N THR A 38 23.55 -4.73 -9.90
CA THR A 38 24.84 -5.19 -9.40
C THR A 38 25.97 -5.03 -10.41
N THR A 39 27.20 -5.02 -9.91
CA THR A 39 28.40 -5.29 -10.70
C THR A 39 28.86 -6.70 -10.37
N TYR A 40 28.85 -7.62 -11.35
CA TYR A 40 29.11 -9.04 -11.08
C TYR A 40 30.49 -9.28 -10.44
N GLY A 41 30.50 -9.97 -9.31
CA GLY A 41 31.67 -10.18 -8.46
C GLY A 41 31.82 -9.18 -7.31
N GLU A 42 30.99 -8.13 -7.29
CA GLU A 42 30.93 -7.12 -6.23
C GLU A 42 29.60 -7.13 -5.47
N GLU A 43 28.85 -8.23 -5.55
CA GLU A 43 27.63 -8.43 -4.76
C GLU A 43 27.94 -8.28 -3.27
N VAL A 44 27.12 -7.52 -2.55
CA VAL A 44 27.27 -7.37 -1.12
C VAL A 44 26.51 -8.48 -0.39
N LYS A 45 27.21 -9.20 0.47
CA LYS A 45 26.65 -10.29 1.28
C LYS A 45 27.24 -10.25 2.68
N PHE A 46 26.37 -10.35 3.67
CA PHE A 46 26.74 -10.37 5.08
C PHE A 46 27.06 -11.80 5.56
N GLY A 47 27.93 -11.92 6.58
CA GLY A 47 28.26 -13.19 7.24
C GLY A 47 29.76 -13.41 7.47
N GLY A 48 30.09 -14.47 8.22
CA GLY A 48 31.46 -14.85 8.53
C GLY A 48 32.30 -15.10 7.25
N GLY A 49 33.36 -14.30 7.07
CA GLY A 49 34.22 -14.38 5.88
C GLY A 49 33.57 -13.89 4.58
N LYS A 50 32.48 -13.12 4.64
CA LYS A 50 31.78 -12.56 3.47
C LYS A 50 32.25 -11.14 3.13
N VAL A 51 31.43 -10.39 2.39
CA VAL A 51 31.80 -9.11 1.76
C VAL A 51 31.60 -7.94 2.71
N ILE A 52 30.45 -7.87 3.40
CA ILE A 52 30.15 -6.78 4.34
C ILE A 52 30.95 -7.01 5.63
N ARG A 53 32.17 -6.47 5.63
CA ARG A 53 33.13 -6.48 6.74
C ARG A 53 33.95 -5.20 6.71
N ASP A 54 34.47 -4.83 7.86
CA ASP A 54 35.30 -3.64 8.08
C ASP A 54 36.41 -3.48 7.03
N GLY A 55 36.40 -2.34 6.32
CA GLY A 55 37.36 -2.01 5.27
C GLY A 55 37.20 -2.81 3.96
N MET A 56 36.17 -3.66 3.87
CA MET A 56 35.81 -4.44 2.68
C MET A 56 34.55 -3.85 2.05
N GLY A 57 33.46 -4.60 1.91
CA GLY A 57 32.17 -4.07 1.46
C GLY A 57 31.49 -3.14 2.48
N GLN A 58 32.02 -3.04 3.70
CA GLN A 58 31.66 -2.00 4.66
C GLN A 58 32.73 -0.90 4.63
N SER A 59 32.30 0.32 4.25
CA SER A 59 33.11 1.54 4.28
C SER A 59 33.32 2.04 5.71
N GLN A 60 34.23 3.01 5.87
CA GLN A 60 34.42 3.78 7.10
C GLN A 60 33.49 5.01 7.20
N VAL A 61 32.73 5.29 6.14
CA VAL A 61 31.79 6.43 6.11
C VAL A 61 30.78 6.31 7.24
N THR A 62 30.64 7.39 8.03
CA THR A 62 29.68 7.42 9.13
C THR A 62 28.25 7.59 8.62
N ARG A 63 27.27 7.29 9.48
CA ARG A 63 25.86 7.60 9.20
C ARG A 63 25.64 9.08 8.85
N ALA A 64 26.29 9.98 9.60
CA ALA A 64 26.19 11.42 9.39
C ALA A 64 26.76 11.86 8.03
N ASP A 65 27.77 11.15 7.55
CA ASP A 65 28.45 11.43 6.28
C ASP A 65 27.84 10.70 5.07
N GLY A 66 26.76 9.95 5.26
CA GLY A 66 25.98 9.40 4.14
C GLY A 66 25.64 7.92 4.22
N ALA A 67 26.25 7.15 5.12
CA ALA A 67 25.89 5.73 5.26
C ALA A 67 24.42 5.54 5.64
N VAL A 68 23.82 4.44 5.17
CA VAL A 68 22.42 4.07 5.45
C VAL A 68 22.26 3.41 6.82
N ASP A 69 21.04 3.45 7.37
CA ASP A 69 20.70 2.82 8.64
C ASP A 69 20.53 1.30 8.48
N THR A 70 19.92 0.87 7.38
CA THR A 70 19.78 -0.54 7.02
C THR A 70 19.96 -0.71 5.51
N VAL A 71 20.55 -1.84 5.10
CA VAL A 71 20.58 -2.28 3.71
C VAL A 71 19.88 -3.62 3.57
N ILE A 72 19.00 -3.74 2.58
CA ILE A 72 18.48 -5.04 2.15
C ILE A 72 19.25 -5.47 0.92
N THR A 73 19.99 -6.57 1.01
CA THR A 73 20.93 -6.98 -0.04
C THR A 73 20.31 -7.92 -1.06
N ASN A 74 20.66 -7.77 -2.34
CA ASN A 74 20.35 -8.71 -3.43
C ASN A 74 18.85 -9.05 -3.56
N ALA A 75 17.96 -8.08 -3.44
CA ALA A 75 16.53 -8.28 -3.50
C ALA A 75 16.00 -8.34 -4.95
N VAL A 76 15.14 -9.31 -5.26
CA VAL A 76 14.26 -9.18 -6.43
C VAL A 76 13.09 -8.29 -6.03
N ILE A 77 12.99 -7.12 -6.63
CA ILE A 77 11.92 -6.16 -6.37
C ILE A 77 10.83 -6.37 -7.42
N LEU A 78 9.61 -6.61 -6.95
CA LEU A 78 8.41 -6.66 -7.77
C LEU A 78 7.53 -5.46 -7.42
N ASP A 79 7.36 -4.53 -8.36
CA ASP A 79 6.50 -3.37 -8.20
C ASP A 79 5.82 -2.98 -9.53
N HIS A 80 4.87 -2.05 -9.49
CA HIS A 80 4.09 -1.63 -10.66
C HIS A 80 4.94 -1.00 -11.76
N TRP A 81 6.14 -0.48 -11.45
CA TRP A 81 7.06 0.13 -12.40
C TRP A 81 8.08 -0.85 -12.98
N GLY A 82 8.16 -2.09 -12.48
CA GLY A 82 9.04 -3.12 -13.05
C GLY A 82 9.42 -4.25 -12.11
N VAL A 83 10.17 -5.21 -12.65
CA VAL A 83 10.76 -6.34 -11.91
C VAL A 83 12.28 -6.27 -12.01
N ILE A 84 12.95 -5.84 -10.95
CA ILE A 84 14.40 -5.62 -10.97
C ILE A 84 15.12 -6.39 -9.87
N LYS A 85 16.45 -6.43 -9.96
CA LYS A 85 17.35 -6.92 -8.92
C LYS A 85 18.23 -5.77 -8.44
N ALA A 86 18.19 -5.50 -7.13
CA ALA A 86 18.93 -4.39 -6.53
C ALA A 86 19.13 -4.59 -5.02
N ASP A 87 20.00 -3.77 -4.45
CA ASP A 87 20.05 -3.49 -3.02
C ASP A 87 19.11 -2.32 -2.69
N ILE A 88 18.56 -2.32 -1.47
CA ILE A 88 17.68 -1.25 -0.97
C ILE A 88 18.31 -0.61 0.26
N GLY A 89 18.60 0.69 0.18
CA GLY A 89 19.11 1.48 1.30
C GLY A 89 17.98 2.17 2.06
N ILE A 90 17.93 2.00 3.38
CA ILE A 90 16.95 2.63 4.26
C ILE A 90 17.65 3.62 5.17
N LYS A 91 17.11 4.83 5.27
CA LYS A 91 17.60 5.88 6.16
C LYS A 91 16.44 6.68 6.73
N ASP A 92 16.47 6.96 8.04
CA ASP A 92 15.42 7.69 8.75
C ASP A 92 14.00 7.09 8.52
N GLY A 93 13.92 5.75 8.45
CA GLY A 93 12.67 5.02 8.21
C GLY A 93 12.11 5.13 6.79
N ARG A 94 12.88 5.65 5.83
CA ARG A 94 12.48 5.80 4.42
C ARG A 94 13.41 5.02 3.50
N VAL A 95 12.89 4.58 2.36
CA VAL A 95 13.72 4.09 1.24
C VAL A 95 14.51 5.29 0.72
N MET A 96 15.83 5.27 0.94
CA MET A 96 16.74 6.35 0.54
C MET A 96 17.18 6.18 -0.91
N ALA A 97 17.54 4.95 -1.29
CA ALA A 97 17.95 4.61 -2.64
C ALA A 97 17.70 3.13 -2.94
N ILE A 98 17.53 2.83 -4.23
CA ILE A 98 17.48 1.48 -4.80
C ILE A 98 18.58 1.45 -5.86
N GLY A 99 19.51 0.51 -5.76
CA GLY A 99 20.70 0.49 -6.61
C GLY A 99 21.73 -0.53 -6.16
N LYS A 100 23.01 -0.20 -6.29
CA LYS A 100 24.12 -1.06 -5.85
C LYS A 100 24.70 -0.54 -4.53
N ALA A 101 24.66 -1.38 -3.50
CA ALA A 101 25.23 -1.05 -2.20
C ALA A 101 26.68 -1.52 -2.06
N GLY A 102 27.40 -0.95 -1.09
CA GLY A 102 28.74 -1.42 -0.72
C GLY A 102 29.66 -0.31 -0.22
N ASN A 103 30.95 -0.51 -0.48
CA ASN A 103 32.00 0.43 -0.13
C ASN A 103 32.58 1.10 -1.39
N PRO A 104 32.38 2.42 -1.58
CA PRO A 104 32.90 3.13 -2.74
C PRO A 104 34.44 3.17 -2.80
N ASP A 105 35.14 2.89 -1.70
CA ASP A 105 36.61 2.89 -1.68
C ASP A 105 37.21 1.75 -2.51
N ILE A 106 36.48 0.63 -2.66
CA ILE A 106 37.01 -0.58 -3.30
C ILE A 106 36.05 -1.24 -4.30
N GLN A 107 34.81 -0.77 -4.41
CA GLN A 107 33.79 -1.30 -5.31
C GLN A 107 33.33 -0.19 -6.27
N SER A 108 33.04 -0.58 -7.51
CA SER A 108 32.58 0.35 -8.53
C SER A 108 31.08 0.61 -8.42
N ASN A 109 30.62 1.75 -8.94
CA ASN A 109 29.19 2.08 -9.13
C ASN A 109 28.34 1.97 -7.84
N VAL A 110 28.88 2.32 -6.67
CA VAL A 110 28.14 2.27 -5.40
C VAL A 110 27.20 3.47 -5.28
N ASP A 111 25.90 3.20 -5.24
CA ASP A 111 24.84 4.18 -4.99
C ASP A 111 24.52 4.29 -3.48
N ILE A 112 24.69 3.18 -2.74
CA ILE A 112 24.29 3.04 -1.34
C ILE A 112 25.50 2.67 -0.49
N VAL A 113 25.96 3.59 0.35
CA VAL A 113 27.14 3.35 1.20
C VAL A 113 26.75 2.54 2.44
N ILE A 114 27.40 1.39 2.62
CA ILE A 114 27.33 0.58 3.84
C ILE A 114 28.43 1.04 4.78
N GLY A 115 28.08 1.58 5.95
CA GLY A 115 29.02 2.08 6.95
C GLY A 115 29.00 1.28 8.26
N PRO A 116 29.78 1.67 9.27
CA PRO A 116 29.86 0.95 10.54
C PRO A 116 28.54 0.89 11.34
N GLY A 117 27.60 1.79 11.06
CA GLY A 117 26.28 1.85 11.71
C GLY A 117 25.14 1.20 10.90
N THR A 118 25.45 0.58 9.76
CA THR A 118 24.44 0.00 8.87
C THR A 118 24.09 -1.43 9.28
N GLU A 119 22.81 -1.71 9.52
CA GLU A 119 22.29 -3.07 9.67
C GLU A 119 22.08 -3.74 8.29
N ALA A 120 22.15 -5.07 8.22
CA ALA A 120 21.96 -5.85 7.00
C ALA A 120 20.79 -6.84 7.10
N ILE A 121 19.89 -6.78 6.12
CA ILE A 121 18.83 -7.77 5.90
C ILE A 121 19.14 -8.53 4.59
N ALA A 122 19.23 -9.85 4.66
CA ALA A 122 19.55 -10.68 3.50
C ALA A 122 18.30 -10.87 2.60
N GLY A 123 18.28 -10.18 1.46
CA GLY A 123 17.23 -10.28 0.43
C GLY A 123 17.53 -11.33 -0.65
N GLU A 124 18.73 -11.92 -0.70
CA GLU A 124 19.06 -12.95 -1.68
C GLU A 124 18.05 -14.13 -1.64
N GLY A 125 17.51 -14.44 -2.81
CA GLY A 125 16.49 -15.47 -2.97
C GLY A 125 15.12 -15.11 -2.37
N LYS A 126 14.86 -13.83 -2.08
CA LYS A 126 13.54 -13.30 -1.71
C LYS A 126 13.03 -12.36 -2.79
N ILE A 127 11.70 -12.29 -2.89
CA ILE A 127 10.99 -11.24 -3.60
C ILE A 127 10.57 -10.21 -2.56
N ILE A 128 10.78 -8.94 -2.85
CA ILE A 128 10.39 -7.81 -2.02
C ILE A 128 9.39 -6.98 -2.80
N THR A 129 8.29 -6.62 -2.14
CA THR A 129 7.24 -5.74 -2.65
C THR A 129 7.05 -4.58 -1.70
N ALA A 130 6.35 -3.54 -2.14
CA ALA A 130 5.71 -2.63 -1.20
C ALA A 130 4.75 -3.41 -0.29
N GLY A 131 4.51 -2.90 0.92
CA GLY A 131 3.46 -3.45 1.77
C GLY A 131 2.08 -3.15 1.20
N GLY A 132 1.15 -4.09 1.34
CA GLY A 132 -0.21 -3.94 0.85
C GLY A 132 -0.92 -2.75 1.47
N ILE A 133 -1.80 -2.12 0.69
CA ILE A 133 -2.71 -1.05 1.12
C ILE A 133 -4.12 -1.60 0.98
N ASP A 134 -4.83 -1.79 2.09
CA ASP A 134 -6.24 -2.17 2.09
C ASP A 134 -7.11 -0.95 2.40
N PRO A 135 -7.82 -0.39 1.40
CA PRO A 135 -8.64 0.81 1.58
C PRO A 135 -10.09 0.52 1.98
N HIS A 136 -10.51 -0.74 2.18
CA HIS A 136 -11.89 -1.10 2.51
C HIS A 136 -11.99 -1.86 3.84
N ILE A 137 -11.48 -1.24 4.91
CA ILE A 137 -11.48 -1.86 6.24
C ILE A 137 -12.68 -1.45 7.08
N HIS A 138 -13.40 -2.43 7.62
CA HIS A 138 -14.31 -2.22 8.73
C HIS A 138 -13.52 -2.41 10.03
N PHE A 139 -13.34 -1.36 10.85
CA PHE A 139 -12.60 -1.47 12.11
C PHE A 139 -13.48 -2.08 13.23
N ILE A 140 -13.78 -3.37 13.06
CA ILE A 140 -14.67 -4.16 13.92
C ILE A 140 -13.95 -4.61 15.19
N CYS A 141 -12.70 -5.08 15.06
CA CYS A 141 -11.90 -5.53 16.19
C CYS A 141 -10.40 -5.28 15.95
N PRO A 142 -9.57 -5.14 17.00
CA PRO A 142 -8.13 -4.88 16.84
C PRO A 142 -7.35 -6.09 16.28
N GLN A 143 -7.85 -7.31 16.44
CA GLN A 143 -7.17 -8.55 16.01
C GLN A 143 -6.92 -8.56 14.49
N GLN A 144 -7.80 -7.94 13.71
CA GLN A 144 -7.66 -7.86 12.25
C GLN A 144 -6.39 -7.13 11.79
N ILE A 145 -5.78 -6.30 12.65
CA ILE A 145 -4.53 -5.59 12.33
C ILE A 145 -3.35 -6.58 12.26
N GLU A 146 -3.30 -7.55 13.18
CA GLU A 146 -2.26 -8.59 13.17
C GLU A 146 -2.43 -9.52 11.97
N GLU A 147 -3.66 -9.94 11.67
CA GLU A 147 -3.98 -10.74 10.48
C GLU A 147 -3.58 -10.01 9.18
N ALA A 148 -3.90 -8.71 9.09
CA ALA A 148 -3.50 -7.88 7.96
C ALA A 148 -1.97 -7.83 7.82
N LEU A 149 -1.25 -7.58 8.91
CA LEU A 149 0.22 -7.53 8.91
C LEU A 149 0.84 -8.87 8.47
N CYS A 150 0.34 -10.00 8.99
CA CYS A 150 0.79 -11.33 8.61
C CYS A 150 0.54 -11.67 7.14
N SER A 151 -0.45 -11.02 6.51
CA SER A 151 -0.72 -11.14 5.07
C SER A 151 0.13 -10.20 4.18
N GLY A 152 0.97 -9.36 4.79
CA GLY A 152 1.80 -8.38 4.08
C GLY A 152 1.16 -7.00 3.88
N VAL A 153 -0.01 -6.74 4.49
CA VAL A 153 -0.63 -5.40 4.50
C VAL A 153 0.08 -4.52 5.53
N THR A 154 0.37 -3.27 5.16
CA THR A 154 1.05 -2.29 6.04
C THR A 154 0.29 -0.97 6.17
N THR A 155 -0.81 -0.84 5.42
CA THR A 155 -1.72 0.30 5.50
C THR A 155 -3.16 -0.18 5.44
N MET A 156 -3.95 0.24 6.42
CA MET A 156 -5.38 -0.08 6.53
C MET A 156 -6.16 1.23 6.56
N MET A 157 -7.04 1.44 5.59
CA MET A 157 -7.94 2.60 5.54
C MET A 157 -9.38 2.12 5.49
N GLY A 158 -10.25 2.81 6.20
CA GLY A 158 -11.57 2.27 6.49
C GLY A 158 -12.32 3.09 7.52
N GLY A 159 -13.31 2.52 8.18
CA GLY A 159 -13.99 3.19 9.29
C GLY A 159 -14.60 2.22 10.27
N GLY A 160 -14.81 2.67 11.50
CA GLY A 160 -15.42 1.85 12.53
C GLY A 160 -15.13 2.33 13.95
N THR A 161 -15.88 1.80 14.90
CA THR A 161 -15.75 2.11 16.34
C THR A 161 -15.80 0.84 17.19
N GLY A 162 -15.28 -0.27 16.67
CA GLY A 162 -15.46 -1.61 17.24
C GLY A 162 -16.72 -2.31 16.72
N PRO A 163 -17.23 -3.37 17.38
CA PRO A 163 -18.26 -4.25 16.84
C PRO A 163 -19.70 -3.68 16.94
N ALA A 164 -19.84 -2.37 16.77
CA ALA A 164 -21.14 -1.71 16.71
C ALA A 164 -21.86 -2.03 15.39
N THR A 165 -23.20 -2.09 15.40
CA THR A 165 -24.01 -2.40 14.21
C THR A 165 -23.63 -1.54 13.00
N GLY A 166 -23.41 -0.24 13.19
CA GLY A 166 -23.00 0.66 12.11
C GLY A 166 -21.63 0.31 11.51
N THR A 167 -20.68 -0.15 12.32
CA THR A 167 -19.34 -0.56 11.86
C THR A 167 -19.37 -1.93 11.19
N ASN A 168 -20.16 -2.86 11.73
CA ASN A 168 -20.35 -4.18 11.12
C ASN A 168 -20.97 -4.07 9.71
N ALA A 169 -21.72 -3.01 9.45
CA ALA A 169 -22.33 -2.74 8.15
C ALA A 169 -21.52 -1.79 7.26
N THR A 170 -20.86 -0.77 7.83
CA THR A 170 -20.30 0.35 7.06
C THR A 170 -18.90 0.73 7.53
N THR A 171 -18.04 1.12 6.59
CA THR A 171 -16.71 1.70 6.87
C THR A 171 -16.79 3.16 7.34
N CYS A 172 -17.55 3.43 8.40
CA CYS A 172 -17.74 4.76 8.96
C CYS A 172 -17.26 4.85 10.41
N THR A 173 -16.45 5.86 10.71
CA THR A 173 -16.15 6.35 12.06
C THR A 173 -16.92 7.67 12.28
N PRO A 174 -18.16 7.63 12.79
CA PRO A 174 -19.07 8.77 12.71
C PRO A 174 -18.75 9.87 13.74
N GLY A 175 -18.51 11.08 13.27
CA GLY A 175 -18.37 12.28 14.12
C GLY A 175 -16.97 12.45 14.75
N PRO A 176 -16.60 13.70 15.11
CA PRO A 176 -15.24 14.04 15.55
C PRO A 176 -14.82 13.33 16.84
N TRP A 177 -15.77 13.04 17.75
CA TRP A 177 -15.45 12.34 19.01
C TRP A 177 -14.95 10.92 18.75
N HIS A 178 -15.65 10.15 17.91
CA HIS A 178 -15.27 8.78 17.60
C HIS A 178 -13.98 8.72 16.79
N ILE A 179 -13.79 9.65 15.84
CA ILE A 179 -12.53 9.77 15.08
C ILE A 179 -11.35 9.99 16.04
N SER A 180 -11.48 10.92 16.99
CA SER A 180 -10.44 11.15 18.01
C SER A 180 -10.12 9.91 18.85
N ARG A 181 -11.12 9.09 19.20
CA ARG A 181 -10.90 7.84 19.96
C ARG A 181 -10.20 6.78 19.13
N MET A 182 -10.54 6.66 17.85
CA MET A 182 -9.87 5.71 16.96
C MET A 182 -8.43 6.13 16.66
N LEU A 183 -8.15 7.43 16.51
CA LEU A 183 -6.79 7.95 16.40
C LEU A 183 -5.97 7.66 17.67
N GLN A 184 -6.54 7.83 18.87
CA GLN A 184 -5.86 7.46 20.13
C GLN A 184 -5.59 5.96 20.23
N ALA A 185 -6.51 5.12 19.76
CA ALA A 185 -6.31 3.67 19.73
C ALA A 185 -5.22 3.28 18.72
N ALA A 186 -5.10 3.99 17.59
CA ALA A 186 -4.11 3.75 16.54
C ALA A 186 -2.66 3.86 17.03
N GLU A 187 -2.39 4.72 18.02
CA GLU A 187 -1.05 4.90 18.62
C GLU A 187 -0.45 3.61 19.20
N GLY A 188 -1.27 2.58 19.43
CA GLY A 188 -0.82 1.27 19.94
C GLY A 188 -0.32 0.29 18.86
N PHE A 189 -0.36 0.65 17.57
CA PHE A 189 -0.11 -0.31 16.48
C PHE A 189 0.99 0.15 15.53
N ALA A 190 1.85 -0.79 15.13
CA ALA A 190 2.85 -0.59 14.07
C ALA A 190 2.22 -0.80 12.67
N MET A 191 1.23 0.03 12.34
CA MET A 191 0.44 -0.02 11.11
C MET A 191 0.06 1.41 10.70
N ASN A 192 0.08 1.72 9.40
CA ASN A 192 -0.51 2.98 8.93
C ASN A 192 -2.04 2.84 8.95
N LEU A 193 -2.73 3.68 9.73
CA LEU A 193 -4.19 3.61 9.90
C LEU A 193 -4.85 4.90 9.42
N GLY A 194 -5.84 4.78 8.55
CA GLY A 194 -6.69 5.88 8.06
C GLY A 194 -8.17 5.64 8.38
N PHE A 195 -8.87 6.67 8.85
CA PHE A 195 -10.27 6.57 9.25
C PHE A 195 -11.17 7.45 8.39
N PHE A 196 -12.27 6.89 7.89
CA PHE A 196 -13.28 7.56 7.11
C PHE A 196 -14.43 8.01 8.00
N GLY A 197 -14.91 9.23 7.77
CA GLY A 197 -16.16 9.71 8.35
C GLY A 197 -17.38 9.16 7.62
N LYS A 198 -18.57 9.41 8.16
CA LYS A 198 -19.84 9.13 7.47
C LYS A 198 -20.15 10.25 6.48
N GLY A 199 -20.28 9.94 5.20
CA GLY A 199 -20.59 10.87 4.12
C GLY A 199 -22.08 11.15 3.90
N ASN A 200 -22.96 10.36 4.51
CA ASN A 200 -24.41 10.47 4.31
C ASN A 200 -25.02 11.65 5.10
N ALA A 201 -25.00 12.84 4.50
CA ALA A 201 -25.74 14.02 4.96
C ALA A 201 -26.10 14.90 3.76
N SER A 202 -27.25 15.58 3.82
CA SER A 202 -27.67 16.53 2.77
C SER A 202 -27.22 17.98 3.02
N LEU A 203 -26.52 18.22 4.14
CA LEU A 203 -25.94 19.52 4.50
C LEU A 203 -24.46 19.35 4.88
N PRO A 204 -23.60 20.33 4.60
CA PRO A 204 -22.15 20.13 4.63
C PRO A 204 -21.55 20.13 6.05
N HIS A 205 -22.16 20.85 7.00
CA HIS A 205 -21.54 21.15 8.29
C HIS A 205 -21.11 19.89 9.08
N ALA A 206 -21.93 18.84 9.09
CA ALA A 206 -21.62 17.58 9.77
C ALA A 206 -20.50 16.78 9.08
N LEU A 207 -20.31 16.94 7.77
CA LEU A 207 -19.23 16.30 7.04
C LEU A 207 -17.91 17.04 7.28
N VAL A 208 -17.95 18.37 7.23
CA VAL A 208 -16.79 19.23 7.46
C VAL A 208 -16.21 19.05 8.87
N GLU A 209 -17.05 18.93 9.91
CA GLU A 209 -16.53 18.69 11.27
C GLU A 209 -15.86 17.31 11.43
N GLN A 210 -16.27 16.29 10.66
CA GLN A 210 -15.64 14.98 10.66
C GLN A 210 -14.24 15.03 10.02
N VAL A 211 -14.12 15.69 8.86
CA VAL A 211 -12.82 15.88 8.19
C VAL A 211 -11.88 16.67 9.11
N ARG A 212 -12.35 17.77 9.70
CA ARG A 212 -11.57 18.55 10.69
C ARG A 212 -11.24 17.75 11.96
N GLY A 213 -12.05 16.75 12.29
CA GLY A 213 -11.82 15.83 13.40
C GLY A 213 -10.73 14.79 13.13
N GLY A 214 -10.23 14.71 11.89
CA GLY A 214 -9.14 13.81 11.48
C GLY A 214 -9.56 12.69 10.52
N ALA A 215 -10.78 12.72 9.95
CA ALA A 215 -11.13 11.77 8.89
C ALA A 215 -10.32 12.06 7.62
N CYS A 216 -9.73 11.03 7.02
CA CYS A 216 -8.97 11.12 5.77
C CYS A 216 -9.81 10.82 4.51
N GLY A 217 -11.10 10.58 4.68
CA GLY A 217 -12.07 10.30 3.63
C GLY A 217 -13.48 10.22 4.18
N LEU A 218 -14.48 10.11 3.30
CA LEU A 218 -15.89 9.98 3.68
C LEU A 218 -16.52 8.78 2.98
N LYS A 219 -17.24 7.93 3.71
CA LYS A 219 -17.98 6.79 3.15
C LYS A 219 -19.46 7.15 2.99
N LEU A 220 -19.96 7.09 1.76
CA LEU A 220 -21.38 7.01 1.44
C LEU A 220 -21.81 5.53 1.48
N HIS A 221 -22.84 5.22 2.26
CA HIS A 221 -23.38 3.86 2.37
C HIS A 221 -24.91 3.81 2.32
N GLU A 222 -25.47 2.80 1.65
CA GLU A 222 -26.92 2.72 1.45
C GLU A 222 -27.69 2.53 2.77
N ASP A 223 -27.13 1.79 3.72
CA ASP A 223 -27.62 1.65 5.10
C ASP A 223 -27.79 2.99 5.84
N TRP A 224 -27.09 4.04 5.39
CA TRP A 224 -27.25 5.42 5.88
C TRP A 224 -27.95 6.33 4.86
N GLY A 225 -28.37 5.80 3.71
CA GLY A 225 -29.06 6.49 2.61
C GLY A 225 -28.11 7.12 1.59
N THR A 226 -27.69 6.38 0.57
CA THR A 226 -26.85 6.87 -0.54
C THR A 226 -27.69 7.54 -1.62
N THR A 227 -28.38 8.61 -1.23
CA THR A 227 -29.27 9.37 -2.12
C THR A 227 -28.49 10.39 -2.97
N PRO A 228 -29.03 10.86 -4.11
CA PRO A 228 -28.40 11.91 -4.93
C PRO A 228 -28.04 13.17 -4.13
N ALA A 229 -28.85 13.58 -3.15
CA ALA A 229 -28.58 14.74 -2.31
C ALA A 229 -27.38 14.51 -1.38
N ALA A 230 -27.26 13.32 -0.79
CA ALA A 230 -26.12 12.96 0.04
C ALA A 230 -24.83 12.85 -0.80
N ILE A 231 -24.92 12.23 -1.99
CA ILE A 231 -23.81 12.13 -2.94
C ILE A 231 -23.29 13.52 -3.32
N ASP A 232 -24.19 14.42 -3.74
CA ASP A 232 -23.81 15.75 -4.21
C ASP A 232 -23.16 16.60 -3.11
N ASN A 233 -23.73 16.58 -1.91
CA ASN A 233 -23.20 17.30 -0.76
C ASN A 233 -21.84 16.73 -0.31
N CYS A 234 -21.71 15.41 -0.22
CA CYS A 234 -20.47 14.75 0.20
C CYS A 234 -19.32 15.05 -0.77
N LEU A 235 -19.56 14.97 -2.08
CA LEU A 235 -18.56 15.30 -3.09
C LEU A 235 -18.20 16.79 -3.09
N SER A 236 -19.15 17.69 -2.81
CA SER A 236 -18.84 19.13 -2.67
C SER A 236 -17.92 19.39 -1.48
N VAL A 237 -18.16 18.73 -0.34
CA VAL A 237 -17.27 18.82 0.83
C VAL A 237 -15.90 18.23 0.54
N ALA A 238 -15.84 17.14 -0.22
CA ALA A 238 -14.58 16.52 -0.63
C ALA A 238 -13.73 17.44 -1.52
N ASP A 239 -14.35 18.11 -2.50
CA ASP A 239 -13.66 19.11 -3.32
C ASP A 239 -13.11 20.27 -2.47
N ASP A 240 -13.87 20.73 -1.46
CA ASP A 240 -13.46 21.82 -0.56
C ASP A 240 -12.37 21.43 0.45
N THR A 241 -12.21 20.13 0.73
CA THR A 241 -11.33 19.63 1.81
C THR A 241 -10.22 18.69 1.35
N ASP A 242 -10.18 18.37 0.05
CA ASP A 242 -9.18 17.50 -0.58
C ASP A 242 -9.08 16.10 0.06
N VAL A 243 -10.24 15.48 0.29
CA VAL A 243 -10.34 14.10 0.78
C VAL A 243 -11.08 13.21 -0.23
N GLN A 244 -10.82 11.91 -0.22
CA GLN A 244 -11.53 10.97 -1.09
C GLN A 244 -12.96 10.67 -0.58
N VAL A 245 -13.89 10.46 -1.51
CA VAL A 245 -15.22 9.90 -1.21
C VAL A 245 -15.28 8.47 -1.70
N LEU A 246 -15.68 7.58 -0.80
CA LEU A 246 -15.87 6.16 -1.07
C LEU A 246 -17.36 5.87 -1.07
N ILE A 247 -17.86 5.07 -2.01
CA ILE A 247 -19.30 4.85 -2.17
C ILE A 247 -19.68 3.38 -2.24
N HIS A 248 -20.71 3.06 -1.47
CA HIS A 248 -21.60 1.91 -1.63
C HIS A 248 -22.96 2.48 -2.03
N THR A 249 -23.37 2.22 -3.29
CA THR A 249 -24.56 2.87 -3.88
C THR A 249 -25.87 2.20 -3.46
N ASP A 250 -26.99 2.82 -3.82
CA ASP A 250 -28.36 2.37 -3.52
C ASP A 250 -28.71 1.06 -4.26
N THR A 251 -28.58 -0.09 -3.59
CA THR A 251 -28.85 -1.41 -4.20
C THR A 251 -30.31 -1.54 -4.62
N LEU A 252 -31.19 -0.95 -3.82
CA LEU A 252 -32.64 -1.03 -3.99
C LEU A 252 -33.14 -0.19 -5.18
N ASN A 253 -32.30 0.69 -5.71
CA ASN A 253 -32.70 1.73 -6.65
C ASN A 253 -33.83 2.61 -6.09
N GLU A 254 -33.86 2.83 -4.77
CA GLU A 254 -34.94 3.55 -4.08
C GLU A 254 -35.02 5.00 -4.55
N SER A 255 -33.87 5.64 -4.69
CA SER A 255 -33.73 7.06 -5.04
C SER A 255 -33.37 7.29 -6.53
N GLY A 256 -33.24 6.20 -7.30
CA GLY A 256 -32.90 6.19 -8.72
C GLY A 256 -32.07 4.97 -9.12
N PHE A 257 -31.87 4.77 -10.42
CA PHE A 257 -30.97 3.75 -10.97
C PHE A 257 -29.51 4.26 -11.02
N VAL A 258 -28.58 3.40 -11.45
CA VAL A 258 -27.15 3.73 -11.50
C VAL A 258 -26.85 5.00 -12.30
N GLU A 259 -27.54 5.24 -13.41
CA GLU A 259 -27.47 6.49 -14.18
C GLU A 259 -27.82 7.75 -13.37
N ASN A 260 -28.74 7.66 -12.40
CA ASN A 260 -29.07 8.79 -11.52
C ASN A 260 -27.93 9.06 -10.53
N THR A 261 -27.31 8.02 -10.00
CA THR A 261 -26.12 8.12 -9.14
C THR A 261 -24.92 8.68 -9.92
N ILE A 262 -24.68 8.22 -11.15
CA ILE A 262 -23.65 8.77 -12.04
C ILE A 262 -23.90 10.27 -12.30
N ALA A 263 -25.15 10.65 -12.59
CA ALA A 263 -25.51 12.04 -12.77
C ALA A 263 -25.24 12.88 -11.51
N ALA A 264 -25.47 12.32 -10.30
CA ALA A 264 -25.19 12.99 -9.03
C ALA A 264 -23.68 13.20 -8.79
N PHE A 265 -22.81 12.38 -9.38
CA PHE A 265 -21.36 12.60 -9.31
C PHE A 265 -20.93 13.90 -9.98
N LYS A 266 -21.65 14.34 -11.03
CA LYS A 266 -21.34 15.55 -11.81
C LYS A 266 -19.89 15.56 -12.34
N GLY A 267 -19.35 14.38 -12.66
CA GLY A 267 -17.99 14.20 -13.15
C GLY A 267 -16.87 14.36 -12.10
N ARG A 268 -17.20 14.51 -10.81
CA ARG A 268 -16.22 14.58 -9.72
C ARG A 268 -15.64 13.21 -9.38
N THR A 269 -14.41 13.20 -8.89
CA THR A 269 -13.70 11.97 -8.51
C THR A 269 -14.44 11.23 -7.40
N ILE A 270 -14.61 9.93 -7.56
CA ILE A 270 -15.21 9.08 -6.52
C ILE A 270 -14.63 7.66 -6.56
N HIS A 271 -14.40 7.06 -5.39
CA HIS A 271 -13.99 5.66 -5.28
C HIS A 271 -15.21 4.75 -5.10
N ALA A 272 -15.55 4.00 -6.14
CA ALA A 272 -16.62 3.00 -6.07
C ALA A 272 -16.10 1.69 -5.48
N PHE A 273 -16.67 1.28 -4.34
CA PHE A 273 -16.36 0.00 -3.72
C PHE A 273 -17.13 -1.16 -4.34
N HIS A 274 -16.54 -2.37 -4.22
CA HIS A 274 -17.09 -3.66 -4.67
C HIS A 274 -17.92 -3.53 -5.95
N THR A 275 -17.31 -2.95 -6.99
CA THR A 275 -18.02 -2.47 -8.19
C THR A 275 -18.71 -3.58 -8.98
N GLU A 276 -18.39 -4.85 -8.73
CA GLU A 276 -19.13 -5.98 -9.29
C GLU A 276 -20.57 -6.06 -8.75
N GLY A 277 -20.81 -5.64 -7.50
CA GLY A 277 -22.14 -5.49 -6.90
C GLY A 277 -22.52 -6.55 -5.86
N ALA A 278 -21.81 -7.68 -5.74
CA ALA A 278 -22.12 -8.67 -4.69
C ALA A 278 -21.99 -8.11 -3.27
N GLY A 279 -21.05 -7.19 -3.03
CA GLY A 279 -20.90 -6.47 -1.76
C GLY A 279 -21.96 -5.38 -1.53
N GLY A 280 -22.76 -5.08 -2.56
CA GLY A 280 -23.81 -4.06 -2.57
C GLY A 280 -23.56 -2.99 -3.64
N GLY A 281 -24.65 -2.41 -4.13
CA GLY A 281 -24.68 -1.43 -5.18
C GLY A 281 -25.86 -1.64 -6.13
N HIS A 282 -26.16 -0.64 -6.97
CA HIS A 282 -27.32 -0.65 -7.88
C HIS A 282 -27.50 -2.00 -8.58
N ALA A 283 -28.61 -2.68 -8.29
CA ALA A 283 -28.89 -3.98 -8.87
C ALA A 283 -29.58 -3.81 -10.24
N PRO A 284 -29.13 -4.53 -11.30
CA PRO A 284 -28.02 -5.49 -11.33
C PRO A 284 -26.71 -4.90 -11.93
N ASP A 285 -26.64 -3.60 -12.17
CA ASP A 285 -25.75 -3.01 -13.18
C ASP A 285 -24.77 -1.96 -12.64
N ILE A 286 -24.52 -1.94 -11.33
CA ILE A 286 -23.49 -1.11 -10.70
C ILE A 286 -22.10 -1.23 -11.35
N ILE A 287 -21.80 -2.39 -11.94
CA ILE A 287 -20.54 -2.63 -12.67
C ILE A 287 -20.32 -1.68 -13.84
N LYS A 288 -21.36 -0.98 -14.34
CA LYS A 288 -21.23 0.12 -15.30
C LYS A 288 -20.25 1.20 -14.82
N LEU A 289 -20.12 1.42 -13.49
CA LEU A 289 -19.20 2.40 -12.92
C LEU A 289 -17.73 2.15 -13.29
N CYS A 290 -17.34 0.93 -13.66
CA CYS A 290 -16.00 0.64 -14.16
C CYS A 290 -15.68 1.37 -15.50
N GLY A 291 -16.69 1.81 -16.24
CA GLY A 291 -16.53 2.56 -17.49
C GLY A 291 -16.49 4.08 -17.32
N GLU A 292 -16.75 4.60 -16.11
CA GLU A 292 -16.83 6.03 -15.85
C GLU A 292 -15.44 6.63 -15.57
N LYS A 293 -15.07 7.68 -16.32
CA LYS A 293 -13.71 8.24 -16.28
C LYS A 293 -13.33 8.84 -14.91
N ASN A 294 -14.31 9.37 -14.18
CA ASN A 294 -14.12 9.99 -12.87
C ASN A 294 -14.26 8.98 -11.71
N VAL A 295 -14.49 7.70 -12.00
CA VAL A 295 -14.60 6.66 -10.98
C VAL A 295 -13.27 5.94 -10.82
N LEU A 296 -12.87 5.72 -9.57
CA LEU A 296 -11.79 4.81 -9.17
C LEU A 296 -12.44 3.52 -8.68
N PRO A 297 -12.56 2.46 -9.52
CA PRO A 297 -13.26 1.25 -9.13
C PRO A 297 -12.36 0.31 -8.30
N SER A 298 -12.92 -0.32 -7.26
CA SER A 298 -12.27 -1.46 -6.60
C SER A 298 -13.23 -2.63 -6.38
N SER A 299 -12.66 -3.83 -6.27
CA SER A 299 -13.35 -5.05 -5.88
C SER A 299 -13.05 -5.39 -4.42
N THR A 300 -13.91 -6.18 -3.79
CA THR A 300 -13.62 -6.84 -2.51
C THR A 300 -13.21 -8.29 -2.74
N ASN A 301 -12.42 -8.85 -1.83
CA ASN A 301 -11.81 -10.17 -2.00
C ASN A 301 -12.76 -11.40 -2.03
N PRO A 302 -14.01 -11.42 -1.50
CA PRO A 302 -14.78 -12.67 -1.43
C PRO A 302 -15.23 -13.21 -2.79
N THR A 303 -15.16 -12.40 -3.86
CA THR A 303 -15.58 -12.78 -5.22
C THR A 303 -14.41 -12.94 -6.19
N ARG A 304 -13.15 -12.96 -5.72
CA ARG A 304 -11.95 -12.97 -6.56
C ARG A 304 -11.43 -14.36 -6.87
#